data_AF-A0A2E1UBH0-F1
#
_entry.id   AF-A0A2E1UBH0-F1
#
_cell.length_a   1.000
_cell.length_b   1.000
_cell.length_c   1.000
_cell.angle_alpha   90.00
_cell.angle_beta   90.00
_cell.angle_gamma   90.00
#
_symmetry.space_group_name_H-M   'P 1'
#
loop_
_entity.id
_entity.type
_entity.pdbx_description
1 polymer ?
#
loop_
_entity_poly.entity_id
_entity_poly.type
_entity_poly.pdbx_seq_one_letter_code
_entity_poly.pdbx_strand_id
1 'polypeptide(L)'
;MIASTLCAAFLAQYDHLAWSDEFDGSALDLTKWTPQYGDGSQYGIPGWGNNEWQSYTDNPANLYVEDGRLHIVAREQNSQYTSARIRTLGNAEFTYGRMEARIKLPAPGQGLWPAFWMLPTNSPYGGWAAGGEIDIVEWINGMDVVHGTLHHGSAWPSNQQTGGSFNPAGGAITGFHNYAIEWDPDQIRWYFDGVLYSQKNLNQWFSDNAPGDAEAPFDWDFHFILNLAVGGNWPGYPNGATPFPATLEVDWVRVWKREAPGAFADNVIPGTIEAEHYDRGGQSVGFWDSDHTNNGGSMRTDQGVDIGTVDGGGDYVGWIRPLEWLQFTSNVECGGLHTIVARVASESSGGTFHLESNGIDLTGPIAVPATGGWQNWVDVGAQLTLPTGTQIPIRLVNDGGGNDGFNIDALIFERIDANPSCGEILGPCCLSDSCELLTTSACVSAGGLFAPGLDGCSAPSACVGAGACCFPDATCTSATLQNCSFGGGVFQGSSVECATASCPQLTGACCIGSSCAILEASMCEQTGGVFGGEASSCGDVSCAPPCPGDFNNDSAIGFDDLLYVLSDWDGTQADLDGSGTTDFADVLILLAAFGPC
;
A
#
# COMPACT_ATOMS: atom_id res chain seq x y z
N MET A 1 30.96 -7.78 -27.95
CA MET A 1 30.35 -8.10 -26.65
C MET A 1 30.14 -6.83 -25.82
N ILE A 2 29.56 -5.75 -26.39
CA ILE A 2 29.30 -4.48 -25.69
C ILE A 2 27.82 -4.07 -25.80
N ALA A 3 26.98 -4.86 -26.49
CA ALA A 3 25.57 -4.53 -26.70
C ALA A 3 24.62 -5.12 -25.64
N SER A 4 25.11 -5.96 -24.72
CA SER A 4 24.26 -6.70 -23.77
C SER A 4 24.17 -6.06 -22.38
N THR A 5 24.96 -5.01 -22.10
CA THR A 5 25.03 -4.38 -20.77
C THR A 5 24.19 -3.10 -20.66
N LEU A 6 23.71 -2.54 -21.78
CA LEU A 6 22.88 -1.32 -21.79
C LEU A 6 21.37 -1.61 -21.74
N CYS A 7 20.93 -2.85 -21.99
CA CYS A 7 19.51 -3.20 -21.94
C CYS A 7 19.02 -3.46 -20.50
N ALA A 8 19.93 -3.73 -19.56
CA ALA A 8 19.58 -4.02 -18.16
C ALA A 8 19.40 -2.76 -17.28
N ALA A 9 19.94 -1.61 -17.67
CA ALA A 9 19.88 -0.39 -16.85
C ALA A 9 18.53 0.35 -16.96
N PHE A 10 17.79 0.20 -18.06
CA PHE A 10 16.51 0.89 -18.28
C PHE A 10 15.32 0.27 -17.51
N LEU A 11 15.44 -0.97 -17.03
CA LEU A 11 14.42 -1.62 -16.18
C LEU A 11 14.74 -1.52 -14.68
N ALA A 12 15.85 -0.89 -14.29
CA ALA A 12 16.24 -0.81 -12.88
C ALA A 12 15.31 0.10 -12.05
N GLN A 13 14.61 1.04 -12.69
CA GLN A 13 13.71 1.96 -11.99
C GLN A 13 12.29 1.41 -11.84
N TYR A 14 11.77 0.65 -12.82
CA TYR A 14 10.41 0.09 -12.85
C TYR A 14 10.45 -1.44 -12.99
N ASP A 15 10.78 -2.13 -11.91
CA ASP A 15 11.01 -3.58 -11.90
C ASP A 15 9.82 -4.39 -11.35
N HIS A 16 8.87 -3.73 -10.68
CA HIS A 16 7.70 -4.36 -10.09
C HIS A 16 6.48 -4.34 -11.03
N LEU A 17 6.16 -5.49 -11.64
CA LEU A 17 4.95 -5.65 -12.46
C LEU A 17 3.69 -5.55 -11.58
N ALA A 18 2.96 -4.44 -11.73
CA ALA A 18 1.77 -4.15 -10.91
C ALA A 18 0.47 -4.63 -11.57
N TRP A 19 0.39 -4.61 -12.89
CA TRP A 19 -0.79 -5.06 -13.63
C TRP A 19 -0.41 -5.49 -15.04
N SER A 20 -1.13 -6.46 -15.60
CA SER A 20 -0.95 -6.88 -16.99
C SER A 20 -2.20 -7.53 -17.59
N ASP A 21 -2.29 -7.46 -18.91
CA ASP A 21 -3.13 -8.34 -19.72
C ASP A 21 -2.33 -8.86 -20.92
N GLU A 22 -2.12 -10.16 -20.94
CA GLU A 22 -1.40 -10.88 -21.99
C GLU A 22 -2.34 -11.41 -23.08
N PHE A 23 -3.66 -11.25 -22.91
CA PHE A 23 -4.68 -11.74 -23.85
C PHE A 23 -4.56 -13.23 -24.22
N ASP A 24 -4.04 -14.06 -23.31
CA ASP A 24 -3.88 -15.51 -23.48
C ASP A 24 -5.20 -16.30 -23.39
N GLY A 25 -6.29 -15.65 -22.97
CA GLY A 25 -7.61 -16.25 -22.85
C GLY A 25 -8.29 -16.51 -24.19
N SER A 26 -9.50 -17.08 -24.15
CA SER A 26 -10.33 -17.29 -25.35
C SER A 26 -11.34 -16.18 -25.63
N ALA A 27 -11.34 -15.12 -24.80
CA ALA A 27 -12.24 -13.98 -24.87
C ALA A 27 -11.61 -12.80 -24.13
N LEU A 28 -12.17 -11.60 -24.33
CA LEU A 28 -11.79 -10.41 -23.56
C LEU A 28 -12.11 -10.63 -22.08
N ASP A 29 -11.14 -10.35 -21.21
CA ASP A 29 -11.34 -10.39 -19.76
C ASP A 29 -12.16 -9.18 -19.30
N LEU A 30 -13.46 -9.39 -19.04
CA LEU A 30 -14.37 -8.34 -18.61
C LEU A 30 -14.14 -7.86 -17.16
N THR A 31 -13.32 -8.58 -16.38
CA THR A 31 -12.86 -8.08 -15.07
C THR A 31 -11.79 -7.01 -15.22
N LYS A 32 -11.16 -6.91 -16.40
CA LYS A 32 -10.15 -5.91 -16.74
C LYS A 32 -10.70 -4.83 -17.66
N TRP A 33 -11.50 -5.22 -18.66
CA TRP A 33 -11.93 -4.33 -19.74
C TRP A 33 -13.45 -4.20 -19.84
N THR A 34 -13.91 -2.97 -20.06
CA THR A 34 -15.31 -2.65 -20.37
C THR A 34 -15.42 -2.11 -21.80
N PRO A 35 -16.19 -2.76 -22.69
CA PRO A 35 -16.51 -2.22 -24.00
C PRO A 35 -17.34 -0.93 -23.94
N GLN A 36 -17.08 -0.01 -24.87
CA GLN A 36 -17.90 1.16 -25.12
C GLN A 36 -18.65 1.00 -26.45
N TYR A 37 -19.87 1.56 -26.51
CA TYR A 37 -20.81 1.30 -27.60
C TYR A 37 -21.12 2.57 -28.39
N GLY A 38 -21.67 2.43 -29.59
CA GLY A 38 -22.28 3.53 -30.32
C GLY A 38 -21.29 4.56 -30.89
N ASP A 39 -21.83 5.69 -31.34
CA ASP A 39 -21.10 6.79 -31.97
C ASP A 39 -20.72 7.92 -30.99
N GLY A 40 -20.89 7.68 -29.68
CA GLY A 40 -20.65 8.65 -28.63
C GLY A 40 -21.89 9.44 -28.20
N SER A 41 -23.01 9.37 -28.94
CA SER A 41 -24.22 10.13 -28.63
C SER A 41 -24.80 9.80 -27.25
N GLN A 42 -24.76 8.52 -26.84
CA GLN A 42 -25.20 8.10 -25.51
C GLN A 42 -24.29 8.58 -24.36
N TYR A 43 -23.09 9.07 -24.67
CA TYR A 43 -22.18 9.71 -23.72
C TYR A 43 -22.21 11.25 -23.82
N GLY A 44 -23.15 11.82 -24.60
CA GLY A 44 -23.27 13.26 -24.79
C GLY A 44 -22.24 13.87 -25.73
N ILE A 45 -21.46 13.05 -26.44
CA ILE A 45 -20.40 13.47 -27.37
C ILE A 45 -20.55 12.78 -28.74
N PRO A 46 -21.57 13.14 -29.55
CA PRO A 46 -21.75 12.55 -30.88
C PRO A 46 -20.48 12.63 -31.74
N GLY A 47 -20.20 11.57 -32.50
CA GLY A 47 -18.94 11.41 -33.23
C GLY A 47 -17.71 11.41 -32.31
N TRP A 48 -17.89 10.96 -31.07
CA TRP A 48 -16.90 10.94 -29.98
C TRP A 48 -16.18 12.28 -29.74
N GLY A 49 -16.83 13.40 -30.07
CA GLY A 49 -16.25 14.75 -29.96
C GLY A 49 -15.35 15.15 -31.14
N ASN A 50 -15.02 14.21 -32.03
CA ASN A 50 -14.06 14.40 -33.14
C ASN A 50 -14.68 14.23 -34.53
N ASN A 51 -16.01 14.16 -34.64
CA ASN A 51 -16.74 13.86 -35.88
C ASN A 51 -16.36 12.48 -36.48
N GLU A 52 -16.10 11.50 -35.63
CA GLU A 52 -15.82 10.11 -35.99
C GLU A 52 -17.06 9.42 -36.64
N TRP A 53 -16.85 8.48 -37.56
CA TRP A 53 -17.92 7.82 -38.34
C TRP A 53 -18.29 6.41 -37.89
N GLN A 54 -17.45 5.76 -37.07
CA GLN A 54 -17.74 4.42 -36.58
C GLN A 54 -18.80 4.40 -35.47
N SER A 55 -19.56 3.32 -35.43
CA SER A 55 -20.28 2.89 -34.23
C SER A 55 -19.46 1.78 -33.54
N TYR A 56 -19.07 1.99 -32.28
CA TYR A 56 -18.34 0.97 -31.52
C TYR A 56 -19.27 -0.15 -31.06
N THR A 57 -18.80 -1.39 -31.12
CA THR A 57 -19.54 -2.60 -30.69
C THR A 57 -18.57 -3.62 -30.08
N ASP A 58 -19.11 -4.57 -29.33
CA ASP A 58 -18.41 -5.78 -28.85
C ASP A 58 -18.71 -7.02 -29.69
N ASN A 59 -19.24 -6.83 -30.91
CA ASN A 59 -19.50 -7.94 -31.81
C ASN A 59 -18.17 -8.70 -32.07
N PRO A 60 -18.15 -10.04 -32.07
CA PRO A 60 -16.93 -10.81 -32.37
C PRO A 60 -16.30 -10.49 -33.74
N ALA A 61 -17.02 -9.85 -34.66
CA ALA A 61 -16.46 -9.34 -35.92
C ALA A 61 -15.58 -8.09 -35.74
N ASN A 62 -15.73 -7.36 -34.63
CA ASN A 62 -15.05 -6.12 -34.28
C ASN A 62 -14.12 -6.26 -33.07
N LEU A 63 -14.42 -7.15 -32.11
CA LEU A 63 -13.67 -7.30 -30.86
C LEU A 63 -13.57 -8.77 -30.47
N TYR A 64 -12.36 -9.32 -30.45
CA TYR A 64 -12.13 -10.70 -30.01
C TYR A 64 -10.69 -10.91 -29.56
N VAL A 65 -10.48 -12.00 -28.81
CA VAL A 65 -9.14 -12.47 -28.43
C VAL A 65 -8.88 -13.78 -29.16
N GLU A 66 -7.76 -13.85 -29.87
CA GLU A 66 -7.33 -15.04 -30.63
C GLU A 66 -5.80 -15.05 -30.76
N ASP A 67 -5.19 -16.23 -30.64
CA ASP A 67 -3.74 -16.46 -30.75
C ASP A 67 -2.90 -15.63 -29.75
N GLY A 68 -3.39 -15.47 -28.52
CA GLY A 68 -2.70 -14.70 -27.47
C GLY A 68 -2.71 -13.20 -27.72
N ARG A 69 -3.72 -12.69 -28.45
CA ARG A 69 -3.79 -11.28 -28.86
C ARG A 69 -5.22 -10.77 -28.83
N LEU A 70 -5.37 -9.51 -28.47
CA LEU A 70 -6.59 -8.74 -28.69
C LEU A 70 -6.63 -8.23 -30.14
N HIS A 71 -7.78 -8.39 -30.78
CA HIS A 71 -8.08 -7.86 -32.11
C HIS A 71 -9.20 -6.82 -32.03
N ILE A 72 -8.89 -5.58 -32.40
CA ILE A 72 -9.88 -4.52 -32.64
C ILE A 72 -9.98 -4.29 -34.15
N VAL A 73 -11.14 -4.60 -34.73
CA VAL A 73 -11.35 -4.65 -36.17
C VAL A 73 -12.37 -3.60 -36.60
N ALA A 74 -11.90 -2.62 -37.38
CA ALA A 74 -12.75 -1.70 -38.10
C ALA A 74 -13.28 -2.34 -39.39
N ARG A 75 -14.57 -2.19 -39.68
CA ARG A 75 -15.25 -2.77 -40.84
C ARG A 75 -16.14 -1.74 -41.50
N GLU A 76 -16.21 -1.80 -42.83
CA GLU A 76 -17.24 -1.14 -43.62
C GLU A 76 -18.28 -2.17 -44.07
N GLN A 77 -19.57 -1.86 -43.84
CA GLN A 77 -20.68 -2.63 -44.39
C GLN A 77 -21.82 -1.69 -44.78
N ASN A 78 -22.26 -1.73 -46.04
CA ASN A 78 -23.36 -0.90 -46.55
C ASN A 78 -23.18 0.60 -46.25
N SER A 79 -21.95 1.12 -46.43
CA SER A 79 -21.59 2.51 -46.14
C SER A 79 -21.73 2.92 -44.67
N GLN A 80 -21.75 1.96 -43.75
CA GLN A 80 -21.64 2.17 -42.31
C GLN A 80 -20.33 1.58 -41.80
N TYR A 81 -19.76 2.22 -40.79
CA TYR A 81 -18.51 1.80 -40.18
C TYR A 81 -18.77 1.27 -38.76
N THR A 82 -18.15 0.14 -38.44
CA THR A 82 -18.16 -0.44 -37.09
C THR A 82 -16.73 -0.68 -36.65
N SER A 83 -16.47 -0.60 -35.35
CA SER A 83 -15.17 -0.89 -34.74
C SER A 83 -15.36 -1.28 -33.27
N ALA A 84 -14.30 -1.31 -32.48
CA ALA A 84 -14.38 -1.44 -31.03
C ALA A 84 -13.56 -0.37 -30.29
N ARG A 85 -14.01 -0.07 -29.07
CA ARG A 85 -13.38 0.80 -28.09
C ARG A 85 -13.57 0.16 -26.72
N ILE A 86 -12.48 -0.09 -26.00
CA ILE A 86 -12.50 -0.70 -24.67
C ILE A 86 -11.75 0.19 -23.69
N ARG A 87 -12.10 0.09 -22.41
CA ARG A 87 -11.43 0.85 -21.34
C ARG A 87 -11.31 0.05 -20.04
N THR A 88 -10.43 0.46 -19.15
CA THR A 88 -10.25 -0.17 -17.82
C THR A 88 -10.96 0.59 -16.67
N LEU A 89 -11.76 1.62 -16.97
CA LEU A 89 -12.48 2.41 -15.96
C LEU A 89 -13.27 1.52 -14.98
N GLY A 90 -13.01 1.68 -13.67
CA GLY A 90 -13.63 0.91 -12.59
C GLY A 90 -13.07 -0.51 -12.41
N ASN A 91 -12.14 -0.94 -13.26
CA ASN A 91 -11.51 -2.26 -13.22
C ASN A 91 -10.01 -2.18 -12.89
N ALA A 92 -9.29 -1.26 -13.53
CA ALA A 92 -7.87 -1.02 -13.28
C ALA A 92 -7.50 0.44 -13.63
N GLU A 93 -6.92 1.12 -12.65
CA GLU A 93 -6.65 2.56 -12.66
C GLU A 93 -5.26 2.81 -12.08
N PHE A 94 -4.56 3.79 -12.63
CA PHE A 94 -3.15 3.98 -12.36
C PHE A 94 -2.81 5.45 -12.22
N THR A 95 -2.08 5.78 -11.16
CA THR A 95 -1.27 7.00 -11.05
C THR A 95 0.21 6.63 -11.05
N TYR A 96 1.00 7.20 -11.95
CA TYR A 96 2.45 6.93 -12.11
C TYR A 96 2.80 5.48 -12.51
N GLY A 97 4.03 5.30 -12.98
CA GLY A 97 4.57 4.01 -13.41
C GLY A 97 5.03 4.01 -14.86
N ARG A 98 5.61 2.88 -15.27
CA ARG A 98 5.81 2.55 -16.68
C ARG A 98 4.58 1.84 -17.20
N MET A 99 4.02 2.34 -18.28
CA MET A 99 2.83 1.77 -18.93
C MET A 99 3.17 1.51 -20.38
N GLU A 100 3.11 0.25 -20.79
CA GLU A 100 3.58 -0.18 -22.11
C GLU A 100 2.61 -1.17 -22.72
N ALA A 101 2.44 -1.07 -24.04
CA ALA A 101 1.71 -2.05 -24.81
C ALA A 101 2.50 -2.43 -26.06
N ARG A 102 2.43 -3.72 -26.41
CA ARG A 102 2.98 -4.22 -27.68
C ARG A 102 1.87 -4.31 -28.70
N ILE A 103 1.88 -3.38 -29.65
CA ILE A 103 0.77 -3.14 -30.58
C ILE A 103 1.28 -3.25 -32.01
N LYS A 104 0.45 -3.85 -32.87
CA LYS A 104 0.59 -3.76 -34.32
C LYS A 104 -0.55 -2.93 -34.87
N LEU A 105 -0.20 -1.76 -35.39
CA LEU A 105 -1.13 -0.83 -36.01
C LEU A 105 -1.71 -1.42 -37.33
N PRO A 106 -2.92 -1.00 -37.74
CA PRO A 106 -3.52 -1.42 -39.00
C PRO A 106 -2.67 -1.03 -40.21
N ALA A 107 -2.93 -1.71 -41.34
CA ALA A 107 -2.33 -1.34 -42.61
C ALA A 107 -2.66 0.13 -42.98
N PRO A 108 -1.73 0.85 -43.64
CA PRO A 108 -1.95 2.22 -44.10
C PRO A 108 -3.29 2.43 -44.81
N GLY A 109 -4.05 3.42 -44.37
CA GLY A 109 -5.39 3.67 -44.89
C GLY A 109 -5.95 5.01 -44.44
N GLN A 110 -6.40 5.82 -45.40
CA GLN A 110 -7.03 7.11 -45.11
C GLN A 110 -8.22 6.95 -44.16
N GLY A 111 -8.32 7.83 -43.16
CA GLY A 111 -9.40 7.86 -42.19
C GLY A 111 -9.23 6.86 -41.04
N LEU A 112 -8.20 6.02 -41.01
CA LEU A 112 -7.94 5.12 -39.88
C LEU A 112 -7.18 5.84 -38.78
N TRP A 113 -7.62 5.69 -37.53
CA TRP A 113 -7.05 6.33 -36.35
C TRP A 113 -7.04 5.36 -35.14
N PRO A 114 -6.06 4.44 -35.07
CA PRO A 114 -5.76 3.67 -33.87
C PRO A 114 -5.20 4.54 -32.74
N ALA A 115 -5.58 4.23 -31.50
CA ALA A 115 -5.05 4.89 -30.31
C ALA A 115 -4.93 3.93 -29.11
N PHE A 116 -3.88 4.13 -28.33
CA PHE A 116 -3.73 3.63 -26.96
C PHE A 116 -3.42 4.83 -26.05
N TRP A 117 -4.33 5.10 -25.11
CA TRP A 117 -4.39 6.37 -24.41
C TRP A 117 -5.10 6.21 -23.07
N MET A 118 -5.17 7.29 -22.29
CA MET A 118 -5.69 7.29 -20.94
C MET A 118 -6.53 8.52 -20.64
N LEU A 119 -7.58 8.33 -19.85
CA LEU A 119 -8.40 9.41 -19.27
C LEU A 119 -8.44 9.29 -17.75
N PRO A 120 -8.65 10.39 -17.02
CA PRO A 120 -8.74 10.36 -15.57
C PRO A 120 -10.02 9.64 -15.12
N THR A 121 -9.95 8.98 -13.97
CA THR A 121 -11.10 8.47 -13.23
C THR A 121 -11.51 9.48 -12.16
N ASN A 122 -12.74 9.98 -12.21
CA ASN A 122 -13.30 10.85 -11.16
C ASN A 122 -12.42 12.06 -10.79
N SER A 123 -11.77 12.69 -11.78
CA SER A 123 -10.81 13.78 -11.55
C SER A 123 -11.38 14.91 -10.67
N PRO A 124 -10.64 15.37 -9.64
CA PRO A 124 -11.02 16.56 -8.86
C PRO A 124 -10.89 17.84 -9.69
N TYR A 125 -10.14 17.81 -10.79
CA TYR A 125 -9.90 18.95 -11.67
C TYR A 125 -10.99 19.12 -12.74
N GLY A 126 -12.04 18.30 -12.70
CA GLY A 126 -13.19 18.38 -13.60
C GLY A 126 -13.07 17.49 -14.83
N GLY A 127 -13.92 17.75 -15.82
CA GLY A 127 -13.95 16.96 -17.06
C GLY A 127 -12.80 17.28 -18.01
N TRP A 128 -12.85 16.66 -19.19
CA TRP A 128 -11.87 16.92 -20.25
C TRP A 128 -11.86 18.39 -20.71
N ALA A 129 -10.70 19.03 -20.94
CA ALA A 129 -9.34 18.53 -20.73
C ALA A 129 -8.74 18.96 -19.37
N ALA A 130 -9.48 19.69 -18.53
CA ALA A 130 -8.99 20.18 -17.24
C ALA A 130 -8.60 19.03 -16.30
N GLY A 131 -9.25 17.87 -16.43
CA GLY A 131 -8.90 16.63 -15.75
C GLY A 131 -7.72 15.85 -16.35
N GLY A 132 -7.21 16.26 -17.52
CA GLY A 132 -6.10 15.59 -18.21
C GLY A 132 -6.53 14.54 -19.24
N GLU A 133 -5.60 14.22 -20.14
CA GLU A 133 -5.60 13.08 -21.08
C GLU A 133 -4.13 12.73 -21.38
N ILE A 134 -3.79 11.44 -21.44
CA ILE A 134 -2.44 10.97 -21.80
C ILE A 134 -2.55 10.01 -22.99
N ASP A 135 -2.10 10.46 -24.16
CA ASP A 135 -2.00 9.64 -25.35
C ASP A 135 -0.64 8.96 -25.40
N ILE A 136 -0.61 7.64 -25.17
CA ILE A 136 0.63 6.84 -25.22
C ILE A 136 1.07 6.65 -26.66
N VAL A 137 0.12 6.32 -27.53
CA VAL A 137 0.32 6.35 -28.98
C VAL A 137 -0.97 6.68 -29.72
N GLU A 138 -0.85 7.64 -30.64
CA GLU A 138 -1.79 7.85 -31.73
C GLU A 138 -1.08 7.80 -33.09
N TRP A 139 -1.83 7.36 -34.09
CA TRP A 139 -1.36 7.29 -35.47
C TRP A 139 -2.53 7.41 -36.43
N ILE A 140 -2.32 8.08 -37.57
CA ILE A 140 -3.36 8.24 -38.58
C ILE A 140 -2.87 7.89 -39.99
N ASN A 141 -3.79 7.43 -40.83
CA ASN A 141 -3.67 7.42 -42.29
C ASN A 141 -2.55 6.60 -42.94
N GLY A 142 -1.68 5.91 -42.20
CA GLY A 142 -0.48 5.33 -42.81
C GLY A 142 0.79 6.14 -42.65
N MET A 143 0.82 7.15 -41.78
CA MET A 143 1.97 8.06 -41.68
C MET A 143 3.23 7.39 -41.14
N ASP A 144 4.41 7.92 -41.46
CA ASP A 144 5.70 7.41 -40.95
C ASP A 144 6.04 7.92 -39.53
N VAL A 145 5.04 8.46 -38.80
CA VAL A 145 5.26 9.10 -37.50
C VAL A 145 4.19 8.68 -36.51
N VAL A 146 4.58 8.41 -35.26
CA VAL A 146 3.63 8.24 -34.15
C VAL A 146 3.63 9.46 -33.24
N HIS A 147 2.51 9.70 -32.58
CA HIS A 147 2.30 10.84 -31.68
C HIS A 147 2.08 10.37 -30.25
N GLY A 148 2.68 11.09 -29.30
CA GLY A 148 2.33 11.00 -27.89
C GLY A 148 2.03 12.40 -27.36
N THR A 149 0.90 12.56 -26.68
CA THR A 149 0.30 13.86 -26.40
C THR A 149 -0.29 13.90 -25.00
N LEU A 150 -0.25 15.07 -24.37
CA LEU A 150 -1.01 15.42 -23.18
C LEU A 150 -2.06 16.44 -23.58
N HIS A 151 -3.31 16.25 -23.16
CA HIS A 151 -4.30 17.33 -23.18
C HIS A 151 -4.54 17.82 -21.75
N HIS A 152 -4.45 19.13 -21.55
CA HIS A 152 -4.49 19.74 -20.22
C HIS A 152 -5.00 21.20 -20.29
N GLY A 153 -4.99 21.91 -19.17
CA GLY A 153 -5.34 23.32 -19.08
C GLY A 153 -6.81 23.54 -18.74
N SER A 154 -7.54 24.24 -19.61
CA SER A 154 -8.98 24.50 -19.42
C SER A 154 -9.85 23.41 -20.04
N ALA A 155 -11.15 23.44 -19.73
CA ALA A 155 -12.14 22.74 -20.53
C ALA A 155 -12.14 23.24 -22.00
N TRP A 156 -12.60 22.38 -22.91
CA TRP A 156 -12.81 22.75 -24.31
C TRP A 156 -13.64 24.04 -24.44
N PRO A 157 -13.34 24.94 -25.39
CA PRO A 157 -12.31 24.84 -26.44
C PRO A 157 -10.95 25.44 -26.06
N SER A 158 -10.75 25.81 -24.80
CA SER A 158 -9.56 26.55 -24.35
C SER A 158 -8.42 25.66 -23.86
N ASN A 159 -8.60 24.33 -23.96
CA ASN A 159 -7.59 23.35 -23.61
C ASN A 159 -6.29 23.58 -24.38
N GLN A 160 -5.18 23.13 -23.79
CA GLN A 160 -3.86 23.10 -24.40
C GLN A 160 -3.46 21.65 -24.65
N GLN A 161 -2.42 21.49 -25.45
CA GLN A 161 -1.78 20.20 -25.64
C GLN A 161 -0.26 20.34 -25.71
N THR A 162 0.45 19.40 -25.12
CA THR A 162 1.90 19.29 -25.24
C THR A 162 2.27 17.84 -25.54
N GLY A 163 3.27 17.63 -26.38
CA GLY A 163 3.61 16.27 -26.78
C GLY A 163 4.89 16.18 -27.58
N GLY A 164 5.04 15.08 -28.30
CA GLY A 164 6.12 14.86 -29.24
C GLY A 164 5.71 13.87 -30.31
N SER A 165 6.59 13.68 -31.29
CA SER A 165 6.33 12.75 -32.37
C SER A 165 7.60 12.03 -32.76
N PHE A 166 7.49 10.79 -33.20
CA PHE A 166 8.63 9.96 -33.53
C PHE A 166 8.51 9.34 -34.90
N ASN A 167 9.53 9.51 -35.73
CA ASN A 167 9.68 8.84 -37.02
C ASN A 167 10.71 7.70 -36.88
N PRO A 168 10.29 6.43 -36.78
CA PRO A 168 11.23 5.32 -36.70
C PRO A 168 12.03 5.18 -38.00
N ALA A 169 13.34 4.94 -37.85
CA ALA A 169 14.26 4.87 -38.97
C ALA A 169 13.80 3.85 -40.03
N GLY A 170 13.74 4.30 -41.29
CA GLY A 170 13.30 3.47 -42.42
C GLY A 170 11.80 3.37 -42.62
N GLY A 171 10.97 4.17 -41.91
CA GLY A 171 9.51 4.14 -42.03
C GLY A 171 8.90 2.89 -41.38
N ALA A 172 9.65 2.23 -40.49
CA ALA A 172 9.25 0.99 -39.85
C ALA A 172 8.27 1.26 -38.69
N ILE A 173 7.01 1.52 -39.05
CA ILE A 173 5.85 1.43 -38.14
C ILE A 173 5.07 0.12 -38.37
N THR A 174 5.46 -0.63 -39.41
CA THR A 174 4.81 -1.87 -39.78
C THR A 174 5.21 -3.02 -38.86
N GLY A 175 4.24 -3.70 -38.27
CA GLY A 175 4.47 -4.86 -37.40
C GLY A 175 4.21 -4.51 -35.94
N PHE A 176 4.61 -5.40 -35.04
CA PHE A 176 4.49 -5.17 -33.60
C PHE A 176 5.64 -4.29 -33.11
N HIS A 177 5.27 -3.23 -32.40
CA HIS A 177 6.19 -2.32 -31.72
C HIS A 177 5.72 -2.13 -30.29
N ASN A 178 6.65 -1.76 -29.42
CA ASN A 178 6.34 -1.38 -28.05
C ASN A 178 6.15 0.13 -27.96
N TYR A 179 5.02 0.53 -27.40
CA TYR A 179 4.67 1.92 -27.12
C TYR A 179 4.56 2.09 -25.63
N ALA A 180 5.34 2.99 -25.04
CA ALA A 180 5.34 3.18 -23.60
C ALA A 180 5.33 4.65 -23.20
N ILE A 181 4.78 4.90 -22.01
CA ILE A 181 5.14 6.04 -21.19
C ILE A 181 5.84 5.59 -19.91
N GLU A 182 6.72 6.44 -19.41
CA GLU A 182 7.10 6.47 -18.00
C GLU A 182 6.52 7.76 -17.42
N TRP A 183 5.65 7.60 -16.45
CA TRP A 183 4.93 8.69 -15.80
C TRP A 183 5.38 8.75 -14.34
N ASP A 184 6.09 9.82 -14.02
CA ASP A 184 6.49 10.21 -12.67
C ASP A 184 5.73 11.49 -12.28
N PRO A 185 5.66 11.86 -10.99
CA PRO A 185 5.02 13.10 -10.55
C PRO A 185 5.49 14.35 -11.31
N ASP A 186 6.76 14.36 -11.71
CA ASP A 186 7.44 15.52 -12.26
C ASP A 186 7.62 15.52 -13.77
N GLN A 187 7.48 14.35 -14.40
CA GLN A 187 7.70 14.19 -15.83
C GLN A 187 6.92 13.03 -16.43
N ILE A 188 6.55 13.19 -17.70
CA ILE A 188 6.02 12.11 -18.53
C ILE A 188 6.94 11.95 -19.75
N ARG A 189 7.38 10.72 -20.00
CA ARG A 189 8.36 10.36 -21.02
C ARG A 189 7.80 9.31 -21.95
N TRP A 190 7.85 9.53 -23.26
CA TRP A 190 7.34 8.59 -24.27
C TRP A 190 8.46 7.83 -24.96
N TYR A 191 8.21 6.54 -25.18
CA TYR A 191 9.15 5.62 -25.79
C TYR A 191 8.50 4.85 -26.96
N PHE A 192 9.30 4.65 -28.02
CA PHE A 192 8.99 3.74 -29.12
C PHE A 192 10.11 2.68 -29.19
N ASP A 193 9.78 1.40 -29.01
CA ASP A 193 10.76 0.30 -28.92
C ASP A 193 11.93 0.61 -27.96
N GLY A 194 11.61 1.22 -26.81
CA GLY A 194 12.59 1.64 -25.80
C GLY A 194 13.38 2.90 -26.14
N VAL A 195 13.14 3.54 -27.29
CA VAL A 195 13.76 4.82 -27.65
C VAL A 195 12.91 5.98 -27.11
N LEU A 196 13.45 6.72 -26.14
CA LEU A 196 12.87 7.97 -25.65
C LEU A 196 12.80 9.00 -26.79
N TYR A 197 11.61 9.52 -27.08
CA TYR A 197 11.41 10.52 -28.13
C TYR A 197 10.75 11.82 -27.68
N SER A 198 10.09 11.82 -26.52
CA SER A 198 9.44 12.99 -25.95
C SER A 198 9.51 12.94 -24.45
N GLN A 199 9.74 14.09 -23.83
CA GLN A 199 9.64 14.30 -22.38
C GLN A 199 8.87 15.59 -22.14
N LYS A 200 8.02 15.59 -21.11
CA LYS A 200 7.34 16.76 -20.57
C LYS A 200 7.63 16.83 -19.08
N ASN A 201 7.87 18.03 -18.58
CA ASN A 201 8.07 18.30 -17.15
C ASN A 201 6.95 19.21 -16.63
N LEU A 202 6.86 19.38 -15.31
CA LEU A 202 5.84 20.16 -14.58
C LEU A 202 5.43 21.51 -15.21
N ASN A 203 6.36 22.24 -15.83
CA ASN A 203 6.06 23.54 -16.46
C ASN A 203 5.47 23.46 -17.88
N GLN A 204 5.21 22.25 -18.38
CA GLN A 204 4.68 21.97 -19.72
C GLN A 204 3.26 21.39 -19.68
N TRP A 205 2.65 21.34 -18.50
CA TRP A 205 1.23 21.16 -18.31
C TRP A 205 0.72 22.06 -17.18
N PHE A 206 -0.61 22.10 -17.02
CA PHE A 206 -1.30 22.78 -15.92
C PHE A 206 -2.79 22.41 -15.97
N SER A 207 -3.53 22.68 -14.89
CA SER A 207 -5.00 22.73 -14.90
C SER A 207 -5.51 24.06 -14.35
N ASP A 208 -6.44 24.71 -15.06
CA ASP A 208 -7.04 25.97 -14.58
C ASP A 208 -7.89 25.78 -13.31
N ASN A 209 -8.32 24.55 -13.04
CA ASN A 209 -9.09 24.20 -11.85
C ASN A 209 -8.19 23.88 -10.63
N ALA A 210 -6.86 23.86 -10.80
CA ALA A 210 -5.88 23.69 -9.74
C ALA A 210 -4.72 24.69 -9.88
N PRO A 211 -4.99 26.02 -9.83
CA PRO A 211 -3.96 27.02 -10.03
C PRO A 211 -2.89 26.96 -8.93
N GLY A 212 -1.63 26.79 -9.33
CA GLY A 212 -0.48 26.71 -8.41
C GLY A 212 -0.10 25.29 -8.01
N ASP A 213 -0.90 24.30 -8.40
CA ASP A 213 -0.50 22.90 -8.38
C ASP A 213 0.26 22.60 -9.68
N ALA A 214 1.53 22.23 -9.54
CA ALA A 214 2.42 21.96 -10.66
C ALA A 214 2.23 20.55 -11.24
N GLU A 215 1.70 19.61 -10.46
CA GLU A 215 1.53 18.22 -10.86
C GLU A 215 0.16 18.03 -11.55
N ALA A 216 -0.83 18.85 -11.18
CA ALA A 216 -2.16 18.82 -11.77
C ALA A 216 -2.15 19.08 -13.30
N PRO A 217 -2.88 18.27 -14.09
CA PRO A 217 -3.84 17.25 -13.67
C PRO A 217 -3.29 15.80 -13.68
N PHE A 218 -1.97 15.61 -13.80
CA PHE A 218 -1.33 14.31 -14.00
C PHE A 218 -0.76 13.72 -12.71
N ASP A 219 -1.50 13.91 -11.64
CA ASP A 219 -1.25 13.49 -10.26
C ASP A 219 -2.46 12.71 -9.68
N TRP A 220 -3.34 12.26 -10.58
CA TRP A 220 -4.58 11.56 -10.25
C TRP A 220 -4.66 10.21 -10.98
N ASP A 221 -5.62 9.36 -10.62
CA ASP A 221 -5.80 8.05 -11.23
C ASP A 221 -6.37 8.15 -12.66
N PHE A 222 -5.75 7.42 -13.59
CA PHE A 222 -6.17 7.31 -14.98
C PHE A 222 -6.46 5.85 -15.37
N HIS A 223 -7.40 5.64 -16.29
CA HIS A 223 -7.71 4.34 -16.88
C HIS A 223 -7.30 4.29 -18.36
N PHE A 224 -6.94 3.10 -18.84
CA PHE A 224 -6.59 2.89 -20.24
C PHE A 224 -7.82 2.91 -21.15
N ILE A 225 -7.58 3.29 -22.40
CA ILE A 225 -8.50 3.19 -23.54
C ILE A 225 -7.72 2.65 -24.75
N LEU A 226 -8.30 1.66 -25.43
CA LEU A 226 -7.83 1.13 -26.70
C LEU A 226 -8.96 1.21 -27.72
N ASN A 227 -8.70 1.80 -28.89
CA ASN A 227 -9.67 1.86 -29.97
C ASN A 227 -9.03 1.97 -31.35
N LEU A 228 -9.85 1.70 -32.37
CA LEU A 228 -9.57 2.01 -33.77
C LEU A 228 -10.72 2.86 -34.31
N ALA A 229 -10.54 4.18 -34.35
CA ALA A 229 -11.51 5.10 -34.93
C ALA A 229 -11.45 5.08 -36.48
N VAL A 230 -12.57 5.48 -37.09
CA VAL A 230 -12.75 5.59 -38.54
C VAL A 230 -13.36 6.95 -38.84
N GLY A 231 -12.64 7.79 -39.57
CA GLY A 231 -13.06 9.17 -39.80
C GLY A 231 -12.72 10.08 -38.63
N GLY A 232 -12.81 11.39 -38.87
CA GLY A 232 -12.65 12.41 -37.84
C GLY A 232 -11.96 13.66 -38.36
N ASN A 233 -11.96 14.71 -37.54
CA ASN A 233 -11.37 16.00 -37.88
C ASN A 233 -9.87 15.91 -38.23
N TRP A 234 -9.13 15.07 -37.50
CA TRP A 234 -7.69 14.89 -37.69
C TRP A 234 -7.32 13.87 -38.77
N PRO A 235 -7.80 12.62 -38.74
CA PRO A 235 -7.48 11.65 -39.80
C PRO A 235 -8.14 11.98 -41.13
N GLY A 236 -9.13 12.87 -41.19
CA GLY A 236 -10.02 12.97 -42.34
C GLY A 236 -10.85 11.69 -42.48
N TYR A 237 -11.46 11.47 -43.64
CA TYR A 237 -12.45 10.41 -43.82
C TYR A 237 -11.97 9.30 -44.78
N PRO A 238 -12.43 8.05 -44.58
CA PRO A 238 -12.13 6.96 -45.51
C PRO A 238 -12.44 7.31 -46.96
N ASN A 239 -11.63 6.77 -47.87
CA ASN A 239 -11.84 6.87 -49.30
C ASN A 239 -11.83 5.46 -49.92
N GLY A 240 -12.05 5.36 -51.24
CA GLY A 240 -12.11 4.06 -51.93
C GLY A 240 -10.83 3.22 -51.89
N ALA A 241 -9.72 3.75 -51.34
CA ALA A 241 -8.47 3.03 -51.12
C ALA A 241 -8.24 2.63 -49.66
N THR A 242 -9.11 3.04 -48.72
CA THR A 242 -9.01 2.64 -47.31
C THR A 242 -9.26 1.12 -47.20
N PRO A 243 -8.33 0.35 -46.61
CA PRO A 243 -8.48 -1.09 -46.50
C PRO A 243 -9.50 -1.42 -45.40
N PHE A 244 -10.55 -2.16 -45.76
CA PHE A 244 -11.45 -2.80 -44.80
C PHE A 244 -11.53 -4.32 -45.06
N PRO A 245 -11.53 -5.16 -44.01
CA PRO A 245 -11.36 -4.78 -42.60
C PRO A 245 -9.94 -4.26 -42.30
N ALA A 246 -9.84 -3.33 -41.34
CA ALA A 246 -8.58 -2.86 -40.77
C ALA A 246 -8.48 -3.34 -39.32
N THR A 247 -7.33 -3.87 -38.92
CA THR A 247 -7.15 -4.51 -37.61
C THR A 247 -6.02 -3.86 -36.85
N LEU A 248 -6.31 -3.45 -35.62
CA LEU A 248 -5.35 -3.15 -34.56
C LEU A 248 -5.17 -4.42 -33.73
N GLU A 249 -3.96 -4.94 -33.65
CA GLU A 249 -3.63 -6.13 -32.85
C GLU A 249 -2.83 -5.72 -31.61
N VAL A 250 -3.20 -6.19 -30.42
CA VAL A 250 -2.46 -5.94 -29.18
C VAL A 250 -2.03 -7.28 -28.60
N ASP A 251 -0.71 -7.43 -28.43
CA ASP A 251 -0.09 -8.64 -27.88
C ASP A 251 -0.19 -8.66 -26.36
N TRP A 252 0.13 -7.53 -25.71
CA TRP A 252 -0.04 -7.37 -24.27
C TRP A 252 -0.10 -5.90 -23.88
N VAL A 253 -0.65 -5.62 -22.71
CA VAL A 253 -0.55 -4.34 -22.00
C VAL A 253 -0.01 -4.62 -20.61
N ARG A 254 0.98 -3.86 -20.15
CA ARG A 254 1.64 -4.06 -18.86
C ARG A 254 1.91 -2.74 -18.17
N VAL A 255 1.82 -2.76 -16.84
CA VAL A 255 2.12 -1.64 -15.95
C VAL A 255 3.13 -2.08 -14.91
N TRP A 256 4.22 -1.34 -14.81
CA TRP A 256 5.23 -1.51 -13.77
C TRP A 256 5.25 -0.28 -12.89
N LYS A 257 5.35 -0.48 -11.58
CA LYS A 257 5.63 0.60 -10.63
C LYS A 257 7.14 0.67 -10.42
N ARG A 258 7.60 1.82 -9.90
CA ARG A 258 8.96 1.90 -9.39
C ARG A 258 9.14 0.87 -8.27
N GLU A 259 10.38 0.50 -7.94
CA GLU A 259 10.66 -0.32 -6.74
C GLU A 259 9.72 0.13 -5.62
N ALA A 260 8.97 -0.82 -5.05
CA ALA A 260 7.98 -0.51 -4.02
C ALA A 260 8.62 0.33 -2.90
N PRO A 261 7.86 1.25 -2.24
CA PRO A 261 8.35 1.92 -1.04
C PRO A 261 8.86 0.88 -0.07
N GLY A 262 10.17 0.81 0.03
CA GLY A 262 10.88 -0.18 0.80
C GLY A 262 11.98 0.55 1.54
N ALA A 263 12.13 0.20 2.81
CA ALA A 263 13.22 0.70 3.62
C ALA A 263 14.54 0.50 2.86
N PHE A 264 15.33 1.56 2.73
CA PHE A 264 16.64 1.41 2.09
C PHE A 264 17.58 0.55 2.92
N ALA A 265 17.48 0.69 4.24
CA ALA A 265 18.19 -0.08 5.25
C ALA A 265 17.22 -0.61 6.30
N ASP A 266 17.59 -1.68 7.00
CA ASP A 266 16.86 -2.21 8.15
C ASP A 266 17.04 -1.27 9.36
N ASN A 267 16.38 -0.11 9.32
CA ASN A 267 16.44 0.88 10.39
C ASN A 267 15.73 0.33 11.64
N VAL A 268 16.43 0.36 12.77
CA VAL A 268 15.91 -0.09 14.06
C VAL A 268 15.95 1.07 15.05
N ILE A 269 14.85 1.26 15.79
CA ILE A 269 14.69 2.28 16.82
C ILE A 269 14.43 1.58 18.16
N PRO A 270 15.18 1.92 19.23
CA PRO A 270 16.26 2.90 19.34
C PRO A 270 17.50 2.54 18.50
N GLY A 271 18.17 3.56 17.97
CA GLY A 271 19.29 3.37 17.04
C GLY A 271 19.60 4.61 16.21
N THR A 272 20.52 4.46 15.26
CA THR A 272 20.92 5.52 14.33
C THR A 272 20.38 5.22 12.93
N ILE A 273 19.83 6.25 12.29
CA ILE A 273 19.40 6.26 10.90
C ILE A 273 20.24 7.30 10.18
N GLU A 274 21.03 6.89 9.19
CA GLU A 274 21.79 7.82 8.34
C GLU A 274 20.83 8.56 7.40
N ALA A 275 21.05 9.86 7.18
CA ALA A 275 20.13 10.68 6.40
C ALA A 275 20.09 10.29 4.91
N GLU A 276 21.22 9.84 4.37
CA GLU A 276 21.36 9.33 3.00
C GLU A 276 20.72 7.95 2.80
N HIS A 277 20.30 7.29 3.89
CA HIS A 277 19.59 6.00 3.89
C HIS A 277 18.06 6.16 3.85
N TYR A 278 17.57 7.21 3.19
CA TYR A 278 16.15 7.42 2.92
C TYR A 278 15.58 6.31 2.02
N ASP A 279 14.28 6.07 2.15
CA ASP A 279 13.53 5.00 1.51
C ASP A 279 13.71 4.96 -0.02
N ARG A 280 13.49 3.77 -0.57
CA ARG A 280 13.40 3.58 -2.03
C ARG A 280 12.03 4.00 -2.54
N GLY A 281 11.88 3.99 -3.87
CA GLY A 281 10.62 4.33 -4.55
C GLY A 281 10.64 5.67 -5.30
N GLY A 282 11.61 6.54 -5.02
CA GLY A 282 11.79 7.78 -5.79
C GLY A 282 10.96 8.96 -5.29
N GLN A 283 10.83 9.95 -6.18
CA GLN A 283 10.06 11.19 -5.95
C GLN A 283 8.63 10.87 -5.51
N SER A 284 8.15 11.60 -4.51
CA SER A 284 6.81 11.48 -3.91
C SER A 284 6.54 10.12 -3.22
N VAL A 285 7.55 9.25 -3.11
CA VAL A 285 7.45 7.94 -2.44
C VAL A 285 8.46 7.85 -1.29
N GLY A 286 9.75 7.87 -1.60
CA GLY A 286 10.82 7.80 -0.61
C GLY A 286 11.38 9.18 -0.22
N PHE A 287 11.22 10.18 -1.08
CA PHE A 287 11.64 11.56 -0.85
C PHE A 287 10.84 12.54 -1.73
N TRP A 288 10.94 13.82 -1.41
CA TRP A 288 10.62 14.92 -2.31
C TRP A 288 11.79 15.89 -2.33
N ASP A 289 12.38 16.02 -3.51
CA ASP A 289 13.40 17.01 -3.84
C ASP A 289 12.81 17.94 -4.90
N SER A 290 12.94 19.25 -4.79
CA SER A 290 12.28 20.20 -5.70
C SER A 290 13.13 20.61 -6.90
N ASP A 291 14.40 20.20 -6.95
CA ASP A 291 15.32 20.50 -8.06
C ASP A 291 15.78 19.29 -8.85
N HIS A 292 15.59 18.09 -8.28
CA HIS A 292 15.66 16.78 -8.90
C HIS A 292 17.07 16.47 -9.40
N THR A 293 18.08 17.15 -8.86
CA THR A 293 19.48 17.00 -9.23
C THR A 293 20.31 16.76 -7.98
N ASN A 294 20.98 15.62 -7.88
CA ASN A 294 21.95 15.42 -6.81
C ASN A 294 23.19 16.32 -7.03
N ASN A 295 23.17 17.51 -6.43
CA ASN A 295 24.19 18.55 -6.44
C ASN A 295 25.43 18.16 -5.62
N GLY A 296 25.29 17.24 -4.66
CA GLY A 296 26.38 16.75 -3.82
C GLY A 296 27.27 15.71 -4.53
N GLY A 297 26.71 14.97 -5.48
CA GLY A 297 27.42 14.05 -6.37
C GLY A 297 27.94 12.76 -5.71
N SER A 298 27.57 12.48 -4.47
CA SER A 298 27.78 11.18 -3.81
C SER A 298 26.47 10.39 -3.79
N MET A 299 26.53 9.05 -3.74
CA MET A 299 25.42 8.09 -3.54
C MET A 299 24.12 8.34 -4.34
N ARG A 300 23.50 7.29 -4.91
CA ARG A 300 22.18 7.42 -5.57
C ARG A 300 22.10 8.59 -6.56
N THR A 301 23.19 8.82 -7.32
CA THR A 301 23.34 9.96 -8.24
C THR A 301 22.38 9.91 -9.45
N ASP A 302 21.62 8.83 -9.57
CA ASP A 302 20.49 8.65 -10.48
C ASP A 302 19.18 9.24 -9.93
N GLN A 303 19.18 9.76 -8.70
CA GLN A 303 18.03 10.36 -8.02
C GLN A 303 18.27 11.85 -7.69
N GLY A 304 17.20 12.52 -7.24
CA GLY A 304 17.20 13.96 -6.97
C GLY A 304 17.93 14.35 -5.69
N VAL A 305 17.78 13.58 -4.61
CA VAL A 305 18.29 13.94 -3.28
C VAL A 305 19.77 14.32 -3.31
N ASP A 306 20.06 15.47 -2.74
CA ASP A 306 21.37 16.10 -2.65
C ASP A 306 22.29 15.47 -1.59
N ILE A 307 23.07 14.46 -1.99
CA ILE A 307 23.96 13.73 -1.08
C ILE A 307 25.42 14.12 -1.30
N GLY A 308 26.06 14.64 -0.26
CA GLY A 308 27.48 15.01 -0.23
C GLY A 308 28.30 14.10 0.69
N THR A 309 29.63 14.29 0.72
CA THR A 309 30.55 13.48 1.54
C THR A 309 30.99 14.21 2.81
N VAL A 310 31.03 13.53 3.95
CA VAL A 310 31.55 14.08 5.22
C VAL A 310 33.08 14.09 5.23
N ASP A 311 33.68 15.16 5.75
CA ASP A 311 35.13 15.26 5.94
C ASP A 311 35.64 14.17 6.91
N GLY A 312 36.33 13.15 6.36
CA GLY A 312 36.84 12.02 7.14
C GLY A 312 36.12 10.69 6.88
N GLY A 313 35.09 10.68 6.03
CA GLY A 313 34.34 9.51 5.59
C GLY A 313 32.89 9.52 6.08
N GLY A 314 32.00 8.92 5.29
CA GLY A 314 30.54 9.04 5.46
C GLY A 314 29.93 9.98 4.42
N ASP A 315 28.61 10.00 4.36
CA ASP A 315 27.81 10.85 3.47
C ASP A 315 26.81 11.67 4.31
N TYR A 316 26.22 12.70 3.72
CA TYR A 316 25.21 13.53 4.38
C TYR A 316 24.21 14.03 3.34
N VAL A 317 23.00 14.41 3.76
CA VAL A 317 22.05 15.12 2.90
C VAL A 317 22.14 16.62 3.14
N GLY A 318 22.34 17.38 2.08
CA GLY A 318 22.44 18.85 2.09
C GLY A 318 21.48 19.46 1.09
N TRP A 319 21.60 20.78 0.86
CA TRP A 319 20.80 21.54 -0.13
C TRP A 319 19.28 21.36 -0.03
N ILE A 320 18.80 20.74 1.06
CA ILE A 320 17.40 20.50 1.35
C ILE A 320 16.67 21.84 1.35
N ARG A 321 15.75 22.05 0.41
CA ARG A 321 14.96 23.27 0.28
C ARG A 321 13.70 23.21 1.13
N PRO A 322 13.05 24.36 1.39
CA PRO A 322 11.77 24.38 2.08
C PRO A 322 10.76 23.40 1.46
N LEU A 323 10.08 22.64 2.31
CA LEU A 323 9.08 21.60 1.96
C LEU A 323 9.65 20.31 1.34
N GLU A 324 10.96 20.21 1.15
CA GLU A 324 11.59 18.95 0.81
C GLU A 324 11.60 17.99 1.99
N TRP A 325 11.51 16.71 1.68
CA TRP A 325 11.38 15.67 2.69
C TRP A 325 12.06 14.37 2.32
N LEU A 326 12.46 13.64 3.35
CA LEU A 326 13.07 12.31 3.26
C LEU A 326 12.28 11.37 4.17
N GLN A 327 11.91 10.19 3.67
CA GLN A 327 11.20 9.18 4.46
C GLN A 327 12.14 8.04 4.85
N PHE A 328 11.97 7.54 6.07
CA PHE A 328 12.71 6.43 6.66
C PHE A 328 11.73 5.44 7.27
N THR A 329 11.56 4.30 6.63
CA THR A 329 10.77 3.19 7.16
C THR A 329 11.59 2.41 8.18
N SER A 330 11.10 2.32 9.42
CA SER A 330 11.86 1.82 10.57
C SER A 330 11.10 0.81 11.40
N ASN A 331 11.80 -0.16 11.99
CA ASN A 331 11.26 -1.05 13.00
C ASN A 331 11.49 -0.43 14.39
N VAL A 332 10.40 -0.09 15.08
CA VAL A 332 10.43 0.41 16.47
C VAL A 332 10.27 -0.79 17.40
N GLU A 333 11.39 -1.27 17.94
CA GLU A 333 11.42 -2.46 18.82
C GLU A 333 10.62 -2.25 20.10
N CYS A 334 10.65 -1.02 20.62
CA CYS A 334 9.83 -0.62 21.75
C CYS A 334 9.34 0.81 21.58
N GLY A 335 8.03 1.00 21.60
CA GLY A 335 7.41 2.30 21.63
C GLY A 335 7.60 3.03 22.97
N GLY A 336 7.09 4.26 23.02
CA GLY A 336 7.18 5.15 24.15
C GLY A 336 7.95 6.43 23.83
N LEU A 337 8.33 7.15 24.88
CA LEU A 337 9.03 8.43 24.77
C LEU A 337 10.50 8.23 24.39
N HIS A 338 10.93 8.90 23.32
CA HIS A 338 12.29 8.89 22.81
C HIS A 338 12.84 10.33 22.75
N THR A 339 14.15 10.46 22.93
CA THR A 339 14.90 11.62 22.45
C THR A 339 15.30 11.34 21.01
N ILE A 340 15.11 12.32 20.14
CA ILE A 340 15.72 12.34 18.82
C ILE A 340 16.85 13.36 18.82
N VAL A 341 18.02 12.95 18.33
CA VAL A 341 19.17 13.81 18.10
C VAL A 341 19.52 13.75 16.62
N ALA A 342 19.46 14.89 15.94
CA ALA A 342 19.94 15.05 14.59
C ALA A 342 21.36 15.65 14.59
N ARG A 343 22.26 15.03 13.83
CA ARG A 343 23.62 15.51 13.59
C ARG A 343 23.60 16.47 12.40
N VAL A 344 23.80 17.76 12.64
CA VAL A 344 23.58 18.82 11.64
C VAL A 344 24.76 19.79 11.53
N ALA A 345 24.94 20.39 10.36
CA ALA A 345 25.92 21.45 10.13
C ALA A 345 25.33 22.57 9.27
N SER A 346 25.76 23.81 9.52
CA SER A 346 25.32 24.97 8.74
C SER A 346 26.31 26.14 8.86
N GLU A 347 26.59 26.82 7.76
CA GLU A 347 27.45 28.01 7.73
C GLU A 347 26.82 29.21 8.47
N SER A 348 25.50 29.39 8.33
CA SER A 348 24.70 30.42 9.02
C SER A 348 23.55 29.78 9.81
N SER A 349 22.54 30.53 10.24
CA SER A 349 21.33 29.90 10.80
C SER A 349 20.75 28.94 9.75
N GLY A 350 20.62 27.66 10.09
CA GLY A 350 20.34 26.59 9.13
C GLY A 350 18.86 26.23 9.02
N GLY A 351 17.95 27.16 9.30
CA GLY A 351 16.52 26.91 9.24
C GLY A 351 15.99 26.00 10.35
N THR A 352 14.91 25.29 10.03
CA THR A 352 14.17 24.41 10.95
C THR A 352 13.65 23.19 10.20
N PHE A 353 13.53 22.06 10.88
CA PHE A 353 12.87 20.86 10.34
C PHE A 353 12.04 20.19 11.43
N HIS A 354 11.13 19.30 11.07
CA HIS A 354 10.45 18.42 12.01
C HIS A 354 10.46 16.97 11.52
N LEU A 355 10.11 16.06 12.42
CA LEU A 355 9.79 14.68 12.06
C LEU A 355 8.29 14.45 12.14
N GLU A 356 7.72 13.83 11.13
CA GLU A 356 6.32 13.40 11.09
C GLU A 356 6.18 11.92 10.78
N SER A 357 5.01 11.36 11.08
CA SER A 357 4.62 10.04 10.60
C SER A 357 3.18 10.11 10.10
N ASN A 358 2.94 9.71 8.85
CA ASN A 358 1.63 9.78 8.20
C ASN A 358 0.97 11.16 8.28
N GLY A 359 1.75 12.23 8.11
CA GLY A 359 1.28 13.63 8.18
C GLY A 359 1.01 14.15 9.61
N ILE A 360 1.33 13.37 10.64
CA ILE A 360 1.26 13.79 12.04
C ILE A 360 2.65 14.23 12.48
N ASP A 361 2.79 15.53 12.76
CA ASP A 361 4.01 16.10 13.36
C ASP A 361 4.27 15.50 14.75
N LEU A 362 5.46 14.91 14.94
CA LEU A 362 5.88 14.21 16.15
C LEU A 362 6.76 15.04 17.07
N THR A 363 7.44 16.06 16.55
CA THR A 363 8.50 16.79 17.28
C THR A 363 8.21 18.27 17.45
N GLY A 364 7.37 18.86 16.60
CA GLY A 364 7.41 20.29 16.33
C GLY A 364 8.73 20.70 15.66
N PRO A 365 8.94 22.00 15.45
CA PRO A 365 10.13 22.50 14.75
C PRO A 365 11.40 22.37 15.60
N ILE A 366 12.42 21.75 15.02
CA ILE A 366 13.78 21.61 15.53
C ILE A 366 14.66 22.64 14.79
N ALA A 367 15.26 23.57 15.53
CA ALA A 367 16.07 24.62 14.94
C ALA A 367 17.53 24.19 14.75
N VAL A 368 18.09 24.49 13.57
CA VAL A 368 19.50 24.26 13.25
C VAL A 368 20.30 25.55 13.49
N PRO A 369 21.23 25.57 14.47
CA PRO A 369 21.99 26.77 14.79
C PRO A 369 23.08 27.05 13.75
N ALA A 370 23.61 28.28 13.77
CA ALA A 370 24.83 28.61 13.03
C ALA A 370 26.04 27.89 13.64
N THR A 371 26.55 26.90 12.91
CA THR A 371 27.73 26.11 13.32
C THR A 371 29.05 26.68 12.80
N GLY A 372 28.98 27.66 11.90
CA GLY A 372 30.14 28.34 11.32
C GLY A 372 30.83 27.59 10.19
N GLY A 373 30.19 26.57 9.62
CA GLY A 373 30.65 25.87 8.42
C GLY A 373 29.77 24.67 8.05
N TRP A 374 29.76 24.29 6.76
CA TRP A 374 28.96 23.18 6.23
C TRP A 374 29.40 21.77 6.70
N GLN A 375 30.53 21.70 7.42
CA GLN A 375 31.09 20.47 7.98
C GLN A 375 31.38 20.62 9.49
N ASN A 376 30.91 21.72 10.11
CA ASN A 376 31.05 21.93 11.55
C ASN A 376 29.86 21.30 12.29
N TRP A 377 29.91 19.99 12.46
CA TRP A 377 28.77 19.22 12.95
C TRP A 377 28.46 19.45 14.45
N VAL A 378 27.18 19.70 14.75
CA VAL A 378 26.61 19.80 16.10
C VAL A 378 25.35 18.94 16.22
N ASP A 379 24.93 18.70 17.46
CA ASP A 379 23.74 17.89 17.74
C ASP A 379 22.58 18.79 18.15
N VAL A 380 21.43 18.61 17.50
CA VAL A 380 20.15 19.26 17.85
C VAL A 380 19.10 18.19 18.08
N GLY A 381 18.07 18.46 18.87
CA GLY A 381 17.12 17.41 19.19
C GLY A 381 15.81 17.85 19.81
N ALA A 382 14.90 16.90 19.89
CA ALA A 382 13.59 17.02 20.50
C ALA A 382 13.21 15.71 21.20
N GLN A 383 12.03 15.69 21.80
CA GLN A 383 11.41 14.45 22.29
C GLN A 383 10.20 14.13 21.43
N LEU A 384 9.98 12.84 21.16
CA LEU A 384 8.78 12.36 20.49
C LEU A 384 8.30 11.05 21.12
N THR A 385 7.05 10.69 20.84
CA THR A 385 6.49 9.39 21.24
C THR A 385 6.28 8.53 20.01
N LEU A 386 6.81 7.31 20.02
CA LEU A 386 6.66 6.34 18.93
C LEU A 386 5.82 5.15 19.38
N PRO A 387 4.99 4.55 18.50
CA PRO A 387 4.40 3.25 18.74
C PRO A 387 5.45 2.13 18.61
N THR A 388 5.25 0.99 19.28
CA THR A 388 5.98 -0.24 18.93
C THR A 388 5.45 -0.76 17.60
N GLY A 389 6.30 -1.20 16.69
CA GLY A 389 5.85 -1.81 15.44
C GLY A 389 6.95 -1.96 14.39
N THR A 390 6.66 -2.74 13.37
CA THR A 390 7.52 -2.87 12.19
C THR A 390 7.08 -1.92 11.09
N GLN A 391 8.00 -1.49 10.24
CA GLN A 391 7.70 -0.67 9.04
C GLN A 391 6.98 0.65 9.36
N ILE A 392 7.38 1.33 10.44
CA ILE A 392 6.85 2.65 10.79
C ILE A 392 7.54 3.72 9.92
N PRO A 393 6.80 4.48 9.08
CA PRO A 393 7.39 5.54 8.28
C PRO A 393 7.62 6.79 9.14
N ILE A 394 8.87 7.25 9.20
CA ILE A 394 9.24 8.52 9.83
C ILE A 394 9.78 9.42 8.72
N ARG A 395 9.18 10.60 8.55
CA ARG A 395 9.57 11.56 7.53
C ARG A 395 10.23 12.77 8.18
N LEU A 396 11.40 13.14 7.69
CA LEU A 396 12.01 14.44 7.94
C LEU A 396 11.48 15.44 6.92
N VAL A 397 10.99 16.58 7.38
CA VAL A 397 10.48 17.66 6.53
C VAL A 397 11.21 18.95 6.85
N ASN A 398 11.74 19.63 5.84
CA ASN A 398 12.36 20.94 6.01
C ASN A 398 11.30 22.05 6.08
N ASP A 399 11.18 22.68 7.25
CA ASP A 399 10.24 23.78 7.52
C ASP A 399 10.85 25.17 7.29
N GLY A 400 12.13 25.22 6.92
CA GLY A 400 12.89 26.46 6.75
C GLY A 400 12.26 27.40 5.72
N GLY A 401 12.64 28.67 5.76
CA GLY A 401 12.22 29.67 4.79
C GLY A 401 13.40 30.44 4.23
N GLY A 402 13.43 30.66 2.91
CA GLY A 402 14.48 31.45 2.27
C GLY A 402 15.76 30.66 1.98
N ASN A 403 16.92 31.25 2.28
CA ASN A 403 18.25 30.68 1.97
C ASN A 403 18.91 30.00 3.18
N ASP A 404 18.13 29.70 4.22
CA ASP A 404 18.63 29.11 5.46
C ASP A 404 18.77 27.58 5.29
N GLY A 405 19.87 27.14 4.68
CA GLY A 405 20.16 25.72 4.43
C GLY A 405 20.98 25.08 5.54
N PHE A 406 20.91 23.76 5.63
CA PHE A 406 21.71 22.94 6.54
C PHE A 406 22.07 21.61 5.87
N ASN A 407 23.09 20.97 6.42
CA ASN A 407 23.41 19.57 6.16
C ASN A 407 22.94 18.74 7.35
N ILE A 408 22.47 17.53 7.08
CA ILE A 408 22.13 16.52 8.08
C ILE A 408 22.82 15.21 7.74
N ASP A 409 23.49 14.64 8.73
CA ASP A 409 24.28 13.41 8.65
C ASP A 409 23.44 12.22 9.13
N ALA A 410 22.88 12.31 10.35
CA ALA A 410 22.13 11.20 10.94
C ALA A 410 21.04 11.66 11.90
N LEU A 411 20.08 10.75 12.14
CA LEU A 411 19.02 10.81 13.13
C LEU A 411 19.23 9.69 14.17
N ILE A 412 19.42 10.05 15.43
CA ILE A 412 19.74 9.14 16.52
C ILE A 412 18.58 9.12 17.51
N PHE A 413 17.96 7.96 17.69
CA PHE A 413 16.84 7.76 18.60
C PHE A 413 17.29 7.04 19.86
N GLU A 414 17.06 7.65 21.02
CA GLU A 414 17.34 7.06 22.32
C GLU A 414 16.06 7.01 23.17
N ARG A 415 15.75 5.86 23.76
CA ARG A 415 14.57 5.73 24.59
C ARG A 415 14.77 6.36 25.97
N ILE A 416 13.77 7.09 26.45
CA ILE A 416 13.80 7.80 27.74
C ILE A 416 13.11 6.97 28.82
N ASP A 417 13.73 5.86 29.23
CA ASP A 417 13.32 5.11 30.41
C ASP A 417 14.44 4.24 31.00
N ALA A 418 14.08 3.31 31.89
CA ALA A 418 15.02 2.40 32.56
C ALA A 418 15.61 1.31 31.63
N ASN A 419 15.14 1.20 30.38
CA ASN A 419 15.61 0.25 29.37
C ASN A 419 15.93 0.95 28.02
N PRO A 420 16.97 1.80 27.99
CA PRO A 420 17.26 2.68 26.86
C PRO A 420 17.69 1.94 25.58
N SER A 421 18.19 0.70 25.69
CA SER A 421 18.69 -0.08 24.56
C SER A 421 17.66 -1.05 23.98
N CYS A 422 16.40 -1.00 24.44
CA CYS A 422 15.41 -2.03 24.12
C CYS A 422 15.88 -3.47 24.40
N GLY A 423 16.91 -3.61 25.23
CA GLY A 423 17.46 -4.91 25.60
C GLY A 423 16.54 -5.59 26.60
N GLU A 424 16.56 -6.91 26.67
CA GLU A 424 15.80 -7.58 27.71
C GLU A 424 16.29 -7.18 29.11
N ILE A 425 15.35 -6.82 29.98
CA ILE A 425 15.66 -6.35 31.34
C ILE A 425 16.14 -7.55 32.18
N LEU A 426 17.26 -7.39 32.90
CA LEU A 426 17.68 -8.37 33.91
C LEU A 426 16.69 -8.35 35.07
N GLY A 427 16.05 -9.48 35.34
CA GLY A 427 15.08 -9.63 36.41
C GLY A 427 15.14 -11.02 37.04
N PRO A 428 14.48 -11.22 38.19
CA PRO A 428 14.49 -12.49 38.89
C PRO A 428 13.90 -13.60 38.02
N CYS A 429 14.72 -14.60 37.71
CA CYS A 429 14.33 -15.82 37.03
C CYS A 429 14.27 -16.94 38.06
N CYS A 430 13.06 -17.44 38.33
CA CYS A 430 12.85 -18.60 39.19
C CYS A 430 13.13 -19.88 38.41
N LEU A 431 14.26 -20.52 38.70
CA LEU A 431 14.64 -21.84 38.19
C LEU A 431 14.12 -22.94 39.15
N SER A 432 14.27 -24.21 38.77
CA SER A 432 13.72 -25.34 39.53
C SER A 432 14.17 -25.41 41.00
N ASP A 433 15.35 -24.89 41.32
CA ASP A 433 15.99 -24.95 42.63
C ASP A 433 16.75 -23.67 43.02
N SER A 434 16.68 -22.62 42.19
CA SER A 434 17.41 -21.37 42.40
C SER A 434 16.66 -20.14 41.85
N CYS A 435 17.18 -18.96 42.17
CA CYS A 435 16.77 -17.70 41.55
C CYS A 435 18.02 -16.99 41.05
N GLU A 436 18.04 -16.62 39.77
CA GLU A 436 19.12 -15.86 39.14
C GLU A 436 18.58 -14.60 38.46
N LEU A 437 19.37 -13.53 38.39
CA LEU A 437 19.00 -12.37 37.57
C LEU A 437 19.38 -12.68 36.12
N LEU A 438 18.39 -13.07 35.32
CA LEU A 438 18.54 -13.36 33.89
C LEU A 438 17.69 -12.40 33.09
N THR A 439 17.93 -12.30 31.78
CA THR A 439 17.00 -11.64 30.89
C THR A 439 15.78 -12.54 30.65
N THR A 440 14.68 -12.01 30.11
CA THR A 440 13.46 -12.81 29.86
C THR A 440 13.73 -14.03 28.98
N SER A 441 14.40 -13.88 27.84
CA SER A 441 14.76 -14.99 26.94
C SER A 441 15.79 -15.94 27.54
N ALA A 442 16.77 -15.44 28.29
CA ALA A 442 17.74 -16.29 28.99
C ALA A 442 17.06 -17.11 30.09
N CYS A 443 16.07 -16.53 30.78
CA CYS A 443 15.27 -17.20 31.78
C CYS A 443 14.44 -18.34 31.17
N VAL A 444 13.71 -18.05 30.09
CA VAL A 444 12.92 -19.06 29.36
C VAL A 444 13.84 -20.15 28.80
N SER A 445 15.00 -19.79 28.24
CA SER A 445 15.98 -20.74 27.70
C SER A 445 16.61 -21.61 28.78
N ALA A 446 16.75 -21.10 29.99
CA ALA A 446 17.19 -21.86 31.17
C ALA A 446 16.06 -22.71 31.79
N GLY A 447 14.84 -22.68 31.21
CA GLY A 447 13.67 -23.40 31.72
C GLY A 447 13.07 -22.78 32.99
N GLY A 448 13.39 -21.51 33.27
CA GLY A 448 12.89 -20.77 34.42
C GLY A 448 11.71 -19.86 34.10
N LEU A 449 11.06 -19.36 35.16
CA LEU A 449 9.98 -18.38 35.09
C LEU A 449 10.49 -16.98 35.43
N PHE A 450 10.34 -16.03 34.50
CA PHE A 450 10.70 -14.64 34.72
C PHE A 450 9.67 -13.96 35.64
N ALA A 451 10.10 -13.45 36.78
CA ALA A 451 9.26 -12.96 37.87
C ALA A 451 9.59 -11.48 38.20
N PRO A 452 9.17 -10.52 37.36
CA PRO A 452 9.49 -9.10 37.51
C PRO A 452 8.86 -8.45 38.76
N GLY A 453 7.90 -9.12 39.41
CA GLY A 453 7.30 -8.68 40.68
C GLY A 453 8.14 -8.97 41.93
N LEU A 454 9.27 -9.67 41.79
CA LEU A 454 10.21 -9.90 42.88
C LEU A 454 11.25 -8.78 42.93
N ASP A 455 11.53 -8.25 44.13
CA ASP A 455 12.60 -7.28 44.37
C ASP A 455 13.98 -7.99 44.43
N GLY A 456 14.39 -8.56 43.28
CA GLY A 456 15.61 -9.35 43.14
C GLY A 456 15.49 -10.82 43.57
N CYS A 457 16.62 -11.55 43.53
CA CYS A 457 16.74 -12.95 43.96
C CYS A 457 17.18 -13.12 45.43
N SER A 458 16.95 -12.10 46.25
CA SER A 458 17.36 -12.04 47.66
C SER A 458 16.52 -12.94 48.58
N ALA A 459 15.36 -13.43 48.11
CA ALA A 459 14.48 -14.35 48.84
C ALA A 459 14.08 -15.58 47.98
N PRO A 460 14.99 -16.56 47.77
CA PRO A 460 14.76 -17.72 46.87
C PRO A 460 13.58 -18.60 47.26
N SER A 461 13.14 -18.57 48.53
CA SER A 461 11.97 -19.31 49.02
C SER A 461 10.65 -18.85 48.39
N ALA A 462 10.60 -17.64 47.82
CA ALA A 462 9.44 -17.17 47.07
C ALA A 462 9.28 -17.89 45.71
N CYS A 463 10.35 -18.50 45.18
CA CYS A 463 10.31 -19.30 43.95
C CYS A 463 9.85 -20.76 44.18
N VAL A 464 9.81 -21.26 45.43
CA VAL A 464 9.55 -22.68 45.74
C VAL A 464 8.25 -22.82 46.56
N GLY A 465 7.10 -22.94 45.89
CA GLY A 465 5.81 -23.11 46.56
C GLY A 465 4.91 -24.12 45.85
N ALA A 466 5.13 -25.43 46.07
CA ALA A 466 4.17 -26.46 45.69
C ALA A 466 3.07 -26.59 46.76
N GLY A 467 1.85 -26.92 46.32
CA GLY A 467 0.65 -27.05 47.15
C GLY A 467 -0.37 -27.95 46.47
N ALA A 468 -1.50 -28.19 47.12
CA ALA A 468 -2.57 -29.04 46.61
C ALA A 468 -3.20 -28.40 45.37
N CYS A 469 -3.30 -29.18 44.30
CA CYS A 469 -3.94 -28.82 43.05
C CYS A 469 -5.12 -29.75 42.79
N CYS A 470 -6.32 -29.19 42.77
CA CYS A 470 -7.56 -29.94 42.55
C CYS A 470 -7.96 -29.88 41.08
N PHE A 471 -8.17 -31.03 40.45
CA PHE A 471 -8.65 -31.11 39.06
C PHE A 471 -10.18 -31.30 39.00
N PRO A 472 -10.81 -31.00 37.84
CA PRO A 472 -12.26 -31.10 37.66
C PRO A 472 -12.85 -32.51 37.88
N ASP A 473 -12.03 -33.56 37.81
CA ASP A 473 -12.41 -34.97 38.00
C ASP A 473 -12.34 -35.45 39.45
N ALA A 474 -12.27 -34.52 40.42
CA ALA A 474 -12.08 -34.76 41.85
C ALA A 474 -10.69 -35.22 42.29
N THR A 475 -9.72 -35.35 41.38
CA THR A 475 -8.37 -35.78 41.76
C THR A 475 -7.56 -34.61 42.32
N CYS A 476 -6.63 -34.91 43.24
CA CYS A 476 -5.71 -33.93 43.81
C CYS A 476 -4.27 -34.39 43.63
N THR A 477 -3.41 -33.51 43.11
CA THR A 477 -1.96 -33.71 43.07
C THR A 477 -1.21 -32.54 43.72
N SER A 478 0.02 -32.78 44.16
CA SER A 478 0.90 -31.67 44.58
C SER A 478 1.58 -31.07 43.35
N ALA A 479 1.32 -29.79 43.09
CA ALA A 479 1.88 -29.06 41.94
C ALA A 479 2.24 -27.64 42.35
N THR A 480 2.96 -26.90 41.51
CA THR A 480 3.09 -25.44 41.65
C THR A 480 1.80 -24.76 41.14
N LEU A 481 1.56 -23.49 41.49
CA LEU A 481 0.42 -22.73 40.97
C LEU A 481 0.34 -22.81 39.43
N GLN A 482 1.47 -22.65 38.75
CA GLN A 482 1.52 -22.66 37.29
C GLN A 482 1.28 -24.04 36.68
N ASN A 483 1.87 -25.10 37.22
CA ASN A 483 1.59 -26.47 36.74
C ASN A 483 0.16 -26.90 37.06
N CYS A 484 -0.40 -26.38 38.15
CA CYS A 484 -1.80 -26.61 38.49
C CYS A 484 -2.72 -25.95 37.46
N SER A 485 -2.52 -24.66 37.18
CA SER A 485 -3.30 -23.94 36.17
C SER A 485 -3.10 -24.48 34.75
N PHE A 486 -1.88 -24.84 34.38
CA PHE A 486 -1.58 -25.44 33.08
C PHE A 486 -2.25 -26.81 32.90
N GLY A 487 -2.33 -27.61 33.98
CA GLY A 487 -3.06 -28.87 33.98
C GLY A 487 -4.59 -28.73 34.08
N GLY A 488 -5.12 -27.51 34.08
CA GLY A 488 -6.56 -27.25 34.23
C GLY A 488 -7.10 -27.44 35.65
N GLY A 489 -6.25 -27.43 36.66
CA GLY A 489 -6.61 -27.55 38.07
C GLY A 489 -6.63 -26.21 38.82
N VAL A 490 -7.27 -26.20 39.99
CA VAL A 490 -7.37 -25.04 40.89
C VAL A 490 -6.44 -25.21 42.08
N PHE A 491 -5.49 -24.28 42.21
CA PHE A 491 -4.45 -24.32 43.24
C PHE A 491 -4.97 -23.83 44.59
N GLN A 492 -4.81 -24.64 45.63
CA GLN A 492 -5.38 -24.38 46.96
C GLN A 492 -4.47 -23.56 47.88
N GLY A 493 -3.31 -23.12 47.38
CA GLY A 493 -2.33 -22.33 48.13
C GLY A 493 -1.04 -23.11 48.40
N SER A 494 0.08 -22.37 48.43
CA SER A 494 1.38 -22.93 48.78
C SER A 494 1.33 -23.38 50.25
N SER A 495 1.72 -24.64 50.52
CA SER A 495 1.65 -25.37 51.81
C SER A 495 0.34 -26.10 52.17
N VAL A 496 -0.68 -26.14 51.31
CA VAL A 496 -1.85 -27.04 51.49
C VAL A 496 -1.52 -28.44 50.94
N GLU A 497 -1.75 -29.50 51.70
CA GLU A 497 -1.52 -30.88 51.23
C GLU A 497 -2.80 -31.54 50.70
N CYS A 498 -2.70 -32.35 49.64
CA CYS A 498 -3.84 -33.04 49.03
C CYS A 498 -4.59 -33.98 49.98
N ALA A 499 -3.94 -34.50 51.02
CA ALA A 499 -4.60 -35.31 52.05
C ALA A 499 -5.61 -34.52 52.90
N THR A 500 -5.54 -33.19 52.86
CA THR A 500 -6.35 -32.27 53.67
C THR A 500 -7.21 -31.31 52.82
N ALA A 501 -6.94 -31.24 51.51
CA ALA A 501 -7.71 -30.42 50.58
C ALA A 501 -9.07 -31.07 50.26
N SER A 502 -10.16 -30.33 50.38
CA SER A 502 -11.48 -30.75 49.88
C SER A 502 -11.66 -30.24 48.46
N CYS A 503 -11.46 -31.09 47.46
CA CYS A 503 -11.73 -30.74 46.06
C CYS A 503 -13.25 -30.81 45.80
N PRO A 504 -13.93 -29.70 45.45
CA PRO A 504 -15.38 -29.69 45.25
C PRO A 504 -15.80 -30.44 43.98
N GLN A 505 -16.99 -31.07 43.99
CA GLN A 505 -17.65 -31.55 42.78
C GLN A 505 -18.52 -30.42 42.20
N LEU A 506 -18.21 -29.96 40.99
CA LEU A 506 -18.90 -28.84 40.35
C LEU A 506 -20.13 -29.34 39.58
N THR A 507 -21.26 -29.48 40.29
CA THR A 507 -22.57 -29.73 39.65
C THR A 507 -23.32 -28.41 39.43
N GLY A 508 -23.99 -28.28 38.29
CA GLY A 508 -24.76 -27.09 37.90
C GLY A 508 -25.72 -27.41 36.75
N ALA A 509 -26.53 -26.43 36.35
CA ALA A 509 -27.44 -26.56 35.23
C ALA A 509 -26.69 -26.82 33.92
N CYS A 510 -27.19 -27.75 33.12
CA CYS A 510 -26.65 -28.14 31.84
C CYS A 510 -27.76 -28.13 30.80
N CYS A 511 -27.62 -27.28 29.79
CA CYS A 511 -28.57 -27.14 28.69
C CYS A 511 -28.19 -28.09 27.54
N ILE A 512 -28.97 -29.12 27.30
CA ILE A 512 -28.81 -30.05 26.17
C ILE A 512 -29.98 -29.81 25.21
N GLY A 513 -29.73 -29.08 24.13
CA GLY A 513 -30.79 -28.52 23.29
C GLY A 513 -31.71 -27.61 24.12
N SER A 514 -33.02 -27.80 24.03
CA SER A 514 -34.02 -27.02 24.79
C SER A 514 -34.32 -27.55 26.19
N SER A 515 -33.58 -28.56 26.67
CA SER A 515 -33.81 -29.23 27.94
C SER A 515 -32.69 -28.94 28.94
N CYS A 516 -33.02 -28.80 30.23
CA CYS A 516 -32.05 -28.57 31.29
C CYS A 516 -31.98 -29.73 32.29
N ALA A 517 -30.77 -30.11 32.71
CA ALA A 517 -30.51 -31.05 33.79
C ALA A 517 -29.40 -30.54 34.71
N ILE A 518 -29.37 -30.95 35.99
CA ILE A 518 -28.22 -30.67 36.86
C ILE A 518 -27.20 -31.80 36.65
N LEU A 519 -26.06 -31.48 36.05
CA LEU A 519 -24.98 -32.43 35.74
C LEU A 519 -23.65 -31.90 36.28
N GLU A 520 -22.66 -32.78 36.36
CA GLU A 520 -21.26 -32.36 36.49
C GLU A 520 -20.82 -31.65 35.21
N ALA A 521 -20.02 -30.58 35.33
CA ALA A 521 -19.58 -29.78 34.19
C ALA A 521 -18.97 -30.62 33.05
N SER A 522 -18.09 -31.56 33.40
CA SER A 522 -17.43 -32.46 32.44
C SER A 522 -18.38 -33.45 31.77
N MET A 523 -19.47 -33.85 32.46
CA MET A 523 -20.49 -34.73 31.90
C MET A 523 -21.48 -33.95 31.02
N CYS A 524 -21.74 -32.69 31.35
CA CYS A 524 -22.52 -31.77 30.51
C CYS A 524 -21.89 -31.62 29.12
N GLU A 525 -20.60 -31.30 29.09
CA GLU A 525 -19.83 -31.15 27.85
C GLU A 525 -19.76 -32.45 27.03
N GLN A 526 -19.52 -33.59 27.69
CA GLN A 526 -19.49 -34.90 27.00
C GLN A 526 -20.83 -35.28 26.37
N THR A 527 -21.95 -34.80 26.92
CA THR A 527 -23.29 -35.00 26.34
C THR A 527 -23.68 -33.96 25.28
N GLY A 528 -22.76 -33.05 24.93
CA GLY A 528 -23.00 -31.98 23.96
C GLY A 528 -23.88 -30.85 24.49
N GLY A 529 -23.95 -30.67 25.81
CA GLY A 529 -24.68 -29.60 26.47
C GLY A 529 -23.81 -28.41 26.86
N VAL A 530 -24.44 -27.28 27.15
CA VAL A 530 -23.78 -26.03 27.61
C VAL A 530 -24.00 -25.89 29.12
N PHE A 531 -22.90 -25.76 29.88
CA PHE A 531 -22.94 -25.70 31.34
C PHE A 531 -23.19 -24.26 31.83
N GLY A 532 -24.24 -24.07 32.63
CA GLY A 532 -24.71 -22.79 33.15
C GLY A 532 -23.97 -22.25 34.37
N GLY A 533 -22.83 -22.86 34.73
CA GLY A 533 -22.00 -22.46 35.87
C GLY A 533 -22.24 -23.27 37.14
N GLU A 534 -21.29 -23.22 38.07
CA GLU A 534 -21.33 -23.96 39.34
C GLU A 534 -22.55 -23.58 40.19
N ALA A 535 -23.23 -24.58 40.76
CA ALA A 535 -24.41 -24.43 41.61
C ALA A 535 -25.62 -23.70 40.98
N SER A 536 -25.58 -23.43 39.67
CA SER A 536 -26.71 -22.90 38.91
C SER A 536 -27.86 -23.91 38.89
N SER A 537 -29.10 -23.41 38.96
CA SER A 537 -30.28 -24.25 38.83
C SER A 537 -30.91 -24.10 37.45
N CYS A 538 -31.65 -25.11 37.01
CA CYS A 538 -32.41 -25.03 35.75
C CYS A 538 -33.52 -23.98 35.74
N GLY A 539 -33.78 -23.30 36.87
CA GLY A 539 -34.64 -22.12 36.93
C GLY A 539 -33.92 -20.82 36.58
N ASP A 540 -32.58 -20.81 36.66
CA ASP A 540 -31.75 -19.61 36.52
C ASP A 540 -31.13 -19.47 35.11
N VAL A 541 -31.24 -20.50 34.26
CA VAL A 541 -30.58 -20.58 32.94
C VAL A 541 -31.63 -20.82 31.85
N SER A 542 -31.60 -20.00 30.79
CA SER A 542 -32.48 -20.16 29.62
C SER A 542 -31.78 -20.99 28.54
N CYS A 543 -32.25 -22.22 28.32
CA CYS A 543 -31.68 -23.13 27.32
C CYS A 543 -32.20 -22.89 25.89
N ALA A 544 -32.56 -21.64 25.54
CA ALA A 544 -32.83 -21.28 24.15
C ALA A 544 -31.50 -21.08 23.42
N PRO A 545 -31.31 -21.59 22.19
CA PRO A 545 -30.05 -21.46 21.48
C PRO A 545 -29.71 -19.98 21.21
N PRO A 546 -28.50 -19.50 21.52
CA PRO A 546 -28.09 -18.13 21.18
C PRO A 546 -27.86 -18.00 19.67
N CYS A 547 -28.24 -16.85 19.11
CA CYS A 547 -27.95 -16.50 17.72
C CYS A 547 -26.49 -16.10 17.56
N PRO A 548 -25.75 -16.71 16.62
CA PRO A 548 -24.43 -16.20 16.23
C PRO A 548 -24.58 -14.77 15.68
N GLY A 549 -23.88 -13.80 16.28
CA GLY A 549 -23.92 -12.39 15.89
C GLY A 549 -24.89 -11.50 16.68
N ASP A 550 -25.61 -12.03 17.67
CA ASP A 550 -26.35 -11.23 18.66
C ASP A 550 -25.41 -10.92 19.85
N PHE A 551 -24.67 -9.80 19.74
CA PHE A 551 -23.65 -9.42 20.72
C PHE A 551 -24.25 -8.73 21.94
N ASN A 552 -25.45 -8.18 21.82
CA ASN A 552 -26.14 -7.48 22.91
C ASN A 552 -27.17 -8.38 23.66
N ASN A 553 -27.37 -9.63 23.21
CA ASN A 553 -28.30 -10.64 23.71
C ASN A 553 -29.77 -10.17 23.72
N ASP A 554 -30.18 -9.34 22.77
CA ASP A 554 -31.56 -8.84 22.66
C ASP A 554 -32.48 -9.73 21.80
N SER A 555 -31.97 -10.88 21.32
CA SER A 555 -32.64 -11.82 20.43
C SER A 555 -32.94 -11.25 19.04
N ALA A 556 -32.10 -10.34 18.56
CA ALA A 556 -32.07 -9.90 17.17
C ALA A 556 -30.63 -9.60 16.74
N ILE A 557 -30.37 -9.69 15.44
CA ILE A 557 -29.14 -9.21 14.83
C ILE A 557 -29.48 -7.90 14.12
N GLY A 558 -28.92 -6.81 14.60
CA GLY A 558 -29.29 -5.47 14.17
C GLY A 558 -28.15 -4.47 14.16
N PHE A 559 -28.55 -3.19 14.17
CA PHE A 559 -27.60 -2.09 14.04
C PHE A 559 -26.64 -1.99 15.23
N ASP A 560 -27.10 -2.33 16.43
CA ASP A 560 -26.27 -2.29 17.63
C ASP A 560 -25.17 -3.37 17.59
N ASP A 561 -25.46 -4.54 17.01
CA ASP A 561 -24.47 -5.60 16.77
C ASP A 561 -23.47 -5.18 15.68
N LEU A 562 -23.93 -4.47 14.65
CA LEU A 562 -23.04 -3.94 13.61
C LEU A 562 -22.06 -2.92 14.17
N LEU A 563 -22.52 -2.05 15.08
CA LEU A 563 -21.63 -1.13 15.78
C LEU A 563 -20.60 -1.88 16.63
N TYR A 564 -20.98 -3.01 17.22
CA TYR A 564 -20.06 -3.85 17.99
C TYR A 564 -18.96 -4.43 17.08
N VAL A 565 -19.32 -5.03 15.94
CA VAL A 565 -18.35 -5.55 14.95
C VAL A 565 -17.40 -4.45 14.46
N LEU A 566 -17.94 -3.28 14.11
CA LEU A 566 -17.11 -2.15 13.65
C LEU A 566 -16.21 -1.57 14.75
N SER A 567 -16.62 -1.67 16.02
CA SER A 567 -15.80 -1.21 17.14
C SER A 567 -14.66 -2.17 17.51
N ASP A 568 -14.78 -3.43 17.13
CA ASP A 568 -13.78 -4.47 17.34
C ASP A 568 -12.90 -4.71 16.10
N TRP A 569 -12.80 -3.73 15.18
CA TRP A 569 -11.97 -3.85 13.97
C TRP A 569 -10.51 -4.22 14.30
N ASP A 570 -9.95 -5.19 13.57
CA ASP A 570 -8.66 -5.84 13.84
C ASP A 570 -8.58 -6.57 15.21
N GLY A 571 -9.73 -6.75 15.88
CA GLY A 571 -9.90 -7.47 17.14
C GLY A 571 -10.17 -8.96 16.95
N THR A 572 -10.72 -9.62 17.97
CA THR A 572 -11.02 -11.07 17.95
C THR A 572 -12.35 -11.43 18.59
N GLN A 573 -13.07 -10.44 19.12
CA GLN A 573 -14.31 -10.65 19.88
C GLN A 573 -15.52 -10.75 18.95
N ALA A 574 -15.42 -10.17 17.76
CA ALA A 574 -16.46 -10.17 16.74
C ALA A 574 -16.08 -10.93 15.46
N ASP A 575 -15.11 -11.84 15.56
CA ASP A 575 -14.70 -12.78 14.50
C ASP A 575 -15.78 -13.87 14.31
N LEU A 576 -16.66 -13.66 13.34
CA LEU A 576 -17.79 -14.52 13.00
C LEU A 576 -17.41 -15.62 12.01
N ASP A 577 -16.35 -15.42 11.21
CA ASP A 577 -15.87 -16.40 10.23
C ASP A 577 -14.76 -17.33 10.75
N GLY A 578 -14.19 -17.01 11.91
CA GLY A 578 -13.15 -17.78 12.59
C GLY A 578 -11.75 -17.59 11.99
N SER A 579 -11.51 -16.50 11.27
CA SER A 579 -10.23 -16.16 10.65
C SER A 579 -9.15 -15.75 11.67
N GLY A 580 -9.55 -15.41 12.90
CA GLY A 580 -8.70 -14.93 13.96
C GLY A 580 -8.57 -13.41 14.02
N THR A 581 -9.30 -12.66 13.17
CA THR A 581 -9.33 -11.19 13.16
C THR A 581 -10.71 -10.69 12.74
N THR A 582 -11.26 -9.69 13.43
CA THR A 582 -12.50 -9.02 13.01
C THR A 582 -12.25 -8.10 11.81
N ASP A 583 -12.80 -8.42 10.65
CA ASP A 583 -12.60 -7.69 9.41
C ASP A 583 -13.89 -7.50 8.56
N PHE A 584 -13.72 -7.20 7.28
CA PHE A 584 -14.85 -6.95 6.39
C PHE A 584 -15.72 -8.19 6.14
N ALA A 585 -15.17 -9.40 6.21
CA ALA A 585 -15.90 -10.64 6.04
C ALA A 585 -16.95 -10.82 7.15
N ASP A 586 -16.62 -10.45 8.39
CA ASP A 586 -17.52 -10.50 9.54
C ASP A 586 -18.71 -9.55 9.38
N VAL A 587 -18.47 -8.35 8.84
CA VAL A 587 -19.52 -7.39 8.52
C VAL A 587 -20.51 -7.97 7.51
N LEU A 588 -20.02 -8.67 6.48
CA LEU A 588 -20.88 -9.30 5.48
C LEU A 588 -21.71 -10.45 6.08
N ILE A 589 -21.11 -11.25 6.97
CA ILE A 589 -21.80 -12.34 7.68
C ILE A 589 -22.91 -11.78 8.57
N LEU A 590 -22.61 -10.73 9.34
CA LEU A 590 -23.58 -10.08 10.21
C LEU A 590 -24.75 -9.50 9.40
N LEU A 591 -24.46 -8.74 8.33
CA LEU A 591 -25.49 -8.13 7.49
C LEU A 591 -26.37 -9.17 6.77
N ALA A 592 -25.82 -10.32 6.42
CA ALA A 592 -26.58 -11.42 5.85
C ALA A 592 -27.57 -12.05 6.86
N ALA A 593 -27.30 -11.89 8.16
CA ALA A 593 -28.09 -12.43 9.27
C ALA A 593 -29.04 -11.39 9.91
N PHE A 594 -29.09 -10.15 9.41
CA PHE A 594 -29.94 -9.09 9.96
C PHE A 594 -31.42 -9.49 10.07
N GLY A 595 -31.96 -9.43 11.29
CA GLY A 595 -33.33 -9.82 11.58
C GLY A 595 -33.51 -10.38 12.99
N PRO A 596 -34.74 -10.71 13.38
CA PRO A 596 -35.00 -11.38 14.64
C PRO A 596 -34.41 -12.79 14.64
N CYS A 597 -33.95 -13.20 15.82
CA CYS A 597 -33.89 -14.60 16.23
C CYS A 597 -35.31 -15.15 16.46
#